data_AF-J6DV45-F1
#
_entry.id   AF-J6DV45-F1
#
_cell.length_a   1.000
_cell.length_b   1.000
_cell.length_c   1.000
_cell.angle_alpha   90.00
_cell.angle_beta   90.00
_cell.angle_gamma   90.00
#
_symmetry.space_group_name_H-M   'P 1'
#
loop_
_entity.id
_entity.type
_entity.pdbx_description
1 polymer ?
#
loop_
_entity_poly.entity_id
_entity_poly.type
_entity_poly.pdbx_seq_one_letter_code
_entity_poly.pdbx_strand_id
1 'polypeptide(L)'
;MTVDADKSGGCQCGAVRYRAEGELGYPHLCHCRMCQKAAGNYFMPLAAAKRQDFELTRGAPKWFQSSDLVRRGFCGDCGTPLFYDIPETDFINIMLGSLDNPDAVRPVMQSNTGRKMSWFHALPGLPLEPEAETPDREDAIAASNHQHPDHDTKSWPLGETS
;
A
#
# COMPACT_ATOMS: atom_id res chain seq x y z
N MET A 1 -7.92 4.16 -24.89
CA MET A 1 -6.47 4.38 -25.06
C MET A 1 -5.95 4.73 -23.69
N THR A 2 -5.72 3.72 -22.85
CA THR A 2 -5.25 3.90 -21.48
C THR A 2 -3.75 4.14 -21.54
N VAL A 3 -3.33 5.30 -21.05
CA VAL A 3 -1.91 5.67 -20.99
C VAL A 3 -1.23 4.65 -20.09
N ASP A 4 -0.21 3.97 -20.62
CA ASP A 4 0.74 3.17 -19.86
C ASP A 4 1.34 4.04 -18.76
N ALA A 5 0.71 3.99 -17.58
CA ALA A 5 1.23 4.62 -16.39
C ALA A 5 1.91 3.52 -15.59
N ASP A 6 3.24 3.50 -15.65
CA ASP A 6 4.07 2.75 -14.72
C ASP A 6 3.57 2.99 -13.30
N LYS A 7 3.10 1.93 -12.65
CA LYS A 7 2.62 2.01 -11.27
C LYS A 7 3.80 1.70 -10.37
N SER A 8 4.52 2.76 -10.02
CA SER A 8 5.55 2.72 -8.99
C SER A 8 4.93 2.84 -7.60
N GLY A 9 5.68 2.35 -6.62
CA GLY A 9 5.29 2.40 -5.24
C GLY A 9 6.37 1.84 -4.33
N GLY A 10 6.08 1.82 -3.05
CA GLY A 10 7.03 1.33 -2.06
C GLY A 10 6.56 1.54 -0.63
N CYS A 11 7.46 1.27 0.29
CA CYS A 11 7.18 1.47 1.71
C CYS A 11 7.35 2.93 2.12
N GLN A 12 6.79 3.28 3.27
CA GLN A 12 6.84 4.65 3.80
C GLN A 12 8.27 5.19 3.95
N CYS A 13 9.24 4.35 4.30
CA CYS A 13 10.64 4.79 4.44
C CYS A 13 11.47 4.69 3.16
N GLY A 14 10.92 4.17 2.05
CA GLY A 14 11.64 4.04 0.78
C GLY A 14 12.71 2.94 0.71
N ALA A 15 12.85 2.11 1.74
CA ALA A 15 13.78 0.96 1.76
C ALA A 15 13.42 -0.12 0.74
N VAL A 16 12.12 -0.29 0.46
CA VAL A 16 11.59 -1.21 -0.53
C VAL A 16 10.79 -0.42 -1.55
N ARG A 17 11.17 -0.52 -2.82
CA ARG A 17 10.50 0.12 -3.96
C ARG A 17 10.21 -0.92 -5.03
N TYR A 18 9.14 -0.69 -5.78
CA TYR A 18 8.74 -1.55 -6.88
C TYR A 18 8.14 -0.75 -8.03
N ARG A 19 8.03 -1.42 -9.18
CA ARG A 19 7.30 -0.96 -10.35
C ARG A 19 6.46 -2.11 -10.91
N ALA A 20 5.26 -1.78 -11.35
CA ALA A 20 4.41 -2.66 -12.14
C ALA A 20 4.06 -2.01 -13.47
N GLU A 21 4.31 -2.70 -14.56
CA GLU A 21 3.97 -2.29 -15.91
C GLU A 21 2.54 -2.76 -16.27
N GLY A 22 1.86 -1.98 -17.11
CA GLY A 22 0.51 -2.30 -17.57
C GLY A 22 -0.60 -2.10 -16.52
N GLU A 23 -1.78 -2.65 -16.82
CA GLU A 23 -2.97 -2.51 -15.97
C GLU A 23 -2.93 -3.48 -14.77
N LEU A 24 -3.32 -3.00 -13.59
CA LEU A 24 -3.51 -3.88 -12.44
C LEU A 24 -4.88 -4.52 -12.51
N GLY A 25 -4.90 -5.86 -12.45
CA GLY A 25 -6.10 -6.66 -12.45
C GLY A 25 -6.84 -6.57 -11.12
N TYR A 26 -8.16 -6.61 -11.19
CA TYR A 26 -9.06 -6.76 -10.04
C TYR A 26 -8.74 -5.88 -8.81
N PRO A 27 -8.71 -4.54 -8.94
CA PRO A 27 -8.65 -3.66 -7.78
C PRO A 27 -9.83 -3.87 -6.83
N HIS A 28 -9.59 -4.26 -5.57
CA HIS A 28 -10.65 -4.59 -4.64
C HIS A 28 -10.28 -4.34 -3.17
N LEU A 29 -11.30 -4.24 -2.32
CA LEU A 29 -11.15 -4.14 -0.87
C LEU A 29 -11.50 -5.46 -0.19
N CYS A 30 -10.53 -6.11 0.45
CA CYS A 30 -10.78 -7.33 1.21
C CYS A 30 -11.01 -7.02 2.70
N HIS A 31 -12.17 -7.42 3.22
CA HIS A 31 -12.59 -7.16 4.60
C HIS A 31 -12.32 -8.32 5.57
N CYS A 32 -11.70 -9.43 5.12
CA CYS A 32 -11.51 -10.58 5.99
C CYS A 32 -10.57 -10.24 7.18
N ARG A 33 -10.69 -10.99 8.28
CA ARG A 33 -9.94 -10.68 9.51
C ARG A 33 -8.42 -10.76 9.32
N MET A 34 -7.94 -11.66 8.48
CA MET A 34 -6.49 -11.76 8.17
C MET A 34 -6.01 -10.53 7.42
N CYS A 35 -6.78 -10.03 6.46
CA CYS A 35 -6.46 -8.80 5.72
C CYS A 35 -6.50 -7.57 6.61
N GLN A 36 -7.49 -7.45 7.50
CA GLN A 36 -7.53 -6.38 8.49
C GLN A 36 -6.28 -6.36 9.38
N LYS A 37 -5.89 -7.52 9.93
CA LYS A 37 -4.71 -7.62 10.78
C LYS A 37 -3.42 -7.33 10.02
N ALA A 38 -3.27 -7.87 8.81
CA ALA A 38 -2.06 -7.69 8.02
C ALA A 38 -1.89 -6.25 7.50
N ALA A 39 -3.00 -5.55 7.26
CA ALA A 39 -2.96 -4.13 6.89
C ALA A 39 -2.85 -3.20 8.10
N GLY A 40 -3.13 -3.69 9.32
CA GLY A 40 -3.36 -2.83 10.48
C GLY A 40 -4.55 -1.88 10.28
N ASN A 41 -5.51 -2.23 9.43
CA ASN A 41 -6.58 -1.34 8.95
C ASN A 41 -7.93 -2.09 8.87
N TYR A 42 -9.03 -1.38 8.57
CA TYR A 42 -10.38 -1.93 8.47
C TYR A 42 -10.62 -2.81 7.24
N PHE A 43 -9.77 -2.69 6.22
CA PHE A 43 -9.72 -3.54 5.03
C PHE A 43 -8.30 -3.53 4.44
N MET A 44 -8.02 -4.43 3.50
CA MET A 44 -6.80 -4.43 2.70
C MET A 44 -7.14 -4.13 1.24
N PRO A 45 -6.69 -2.99 0.68
CA PRO A 45 -6.90 -2.67 -0.72
C PRO A 45 -5.84 -3.35 -1.58
N LEU A 46 -6.27 -4.18 -2.54
CA LEU A 46 -5.40 -5.05 -3.34
C LEU A 46 -5.66 -4.86 -4.83
N ALA A 47 -4.62 -4.97 -5.65
CA ALA A 47 -4.75 -5.23 -7.08
C ALA A 47 -3.60 -6.10 -7.59
N ALA A 48 -3.86 -6.91 -8.61
CA ALA A 48 -2.92 -7.89 -9.14
C ALA A 48 -2.05 -7.30 -10.26
N ALA A 49 -0.73 -7.36 -10.10
CA ALA A 49 0.21 -7.22 -11.20
C ALA A 49 0.58 -8.62 -11.72
N LYS A 50 0.78 -8.77 -13.03
CA LYS A 50 1.41 -9.98 -13.57
C LYS A 50 2.87 -10.01 -13.10
N ARG A 51 3.39 -11.17 -12.70
CA ARG A 51 4.77 -11.29 -12.21
C ARG A 51 5.81 -10.91 -13.24
N GLN A 52 5.56 -11.23 -14.52
CA GLN A 52 6.44 -10.85 -15.62
C GLN A 52 6.56 -9.33 -15.81
N ASP A 53 5.56 -8.58 -15.33
CA ASP A 53 5.45 -7.13 -15.48
C ASP A 53 5.69 -6.42 -14.13
N PHE A 54 6.23 -7.13 -13.13
CA PHE A 54 6.48 -6.62 -11.78
C PHE A 54 7.96 -6.73 -11.43
N GLU A 55 8.53 -5.65 -10.91
CA GLU A 55 9.93 -5.57 -10.54
C GLU A 55 10.09 -4.89 -9.17
N LEU A 56 11.00 -5.43 -8.33
CA LEU A 56 11.53 -4.71 -7.17
C LEU A 56 12.67 -3.81 -7.64
N THR A 57 12.48 -2.50 -7.59
CA THR A 57 13.48 -1.52 -8.04
C THR A 57 14.47 -1.15 -6.93
N ARG A 58 14.14 -1.42 -5.67
CA ARG A 58 15.03 -1.23 -4.52
C ARG A 58 14.70 -2.15 -3.36
N GLY A 59 15.75 -2.66 -2.73
CA GLY A 59 15.66 -3.44 -1.49
C GLY A 59 14.86 -4.74 -1.66
N ALA A 60 14.46 -5.33 -0.54
CA ALA A 60 13.65 -6.53 -0.53
C ALA A 60 12.65 -6.50 0.63
N PRO A 61 11.40 -6.96 0.44
CA PRO A 61 10.45 -7.11 1.52
C PRO A 61 10.83 -8.29 2.43
N LYS A 62 10.43 -8.23 3.69
CA LYS A 62 10.30 -9.41 4.56
C LYS A 62 8.96 -10.08 4.27
N TRP A 63 8.90 -11.40 4.48
CA TRP A 63 7.72 -12.22 4.18
C TRP A 63 7.21 -12.91 5.44
N PHE A 64 5.90 -12.90 5.61
CA PHE A 64 5.20 -13.70 6.63
C PHE A 64 4.26 -14.70 5.95
N GLN A 65 4.49 -16.00 6.16
CA GLN A 65 3.64 -17.08 5.66
C GLN A 65 2.33 -17.11 6.48
N SER A 66 1.30 -16.43 6.00
CA SER A 66 0.05 -16.24 6.73
C SER A 66 -0.92 -17.43 6.64
N SER A 67 -0.69 -18.34 5.70
CA SER A 67 -1.32 -19.67 5.59
C SER A 67 -0.44 -20.56 4.71
N ASP A 68 -0.79 -21.84 4.56
CA ASP A 68 -0.06 -22.77 3.66
C ASP A 68 -0.02 -22.28 2.20
N LEU A 69 -0.99 -21.43 1.80
CA LEU A 69 -1.12 -20.94 0.42
C LEU A 69 -0.61 -19.50 0.23
N VAL A 70 -0.52 -18.70 1.29
CA VAL A 70 -0.39 -17.23 1.18
C VAL A 70 0.72 -16.71 2.06
N ARG A 71 1.62 -15.91 1.48
CA ARG A 71 2.57 -15.06 2.22
C ARG A 71 2.29 -13.58 2.00
N ARG A 72 2.70 -12.77 2.97
CA ARG A 72 2.49 -11.32 2.99
C ARG A 72 3.83 -10.61 3.05
N GLY A 73 4.07 -9.72 2.09
CA GLY A 73 5.30 -8.95 1.96
C GLY A 73 5.15 -7.60 2.64
N PHE A 74 6.14 -7.21 3.44
CA PHE A 74 6.17 -5.93 4.14
C PHE A 74 7.61 -5.40 4.24
N CYS A 75 7.76 -4.09 4.43
CA CYS A 75 9.07 -3.51 4.69
C CYS A 75 9.59 -3.94 6.05
N GLY A 76 10.81 -4.49 6.08
CA GLY A 76 11.43 -4.94 7.31
C GLY A 76 11.84 -3.83 8.29
N ASP A 77 11.84 -2.58 7.83
CA ASP A 77 12.35 -1.42 8.55
C ASP A 77 11.22 -0.54 9.09
N CYS A 78 10.22 -0.22 8.26
CA CYS A 78 9.06 0.61 8.67
C CYS A 78 7.74 -0.16 8.81
N GLY A 79 7.70 -1.45 8.50
CA GLY A 79 6.50 -2.28 8.66
C GLY A 79 5.41 -2.09 7.61
N THR A 80 5.57 -1.18 6.64
CA THR A 80 4.55 -0.94 5.59
C THR A 80 4.23 -2.25 4.86
N PRO A 81 2.95 -2.69 4.82
CA PRO A 81 2.52 -3.82 4.02
C PRO A 81 2.57 -3.48 2.53
N LEU A 82 3.14 -4.36 1.71
CA LEU A 82 3.37 -4.13 0.28
C LEU A 82 2.70 -5.17 -0.61
N PHE A 83 2.73 -6.45 -0.20
CA PHE A 83 2.32 -7.53 -1.09
C PHE A 83 1.46 -8.60 -0.41
N TYR A 84 0.51 -9.13 -1.17
CA TYR A 84 -0.17 -10.40 -0.91
C TYR A 84 0.20 -11.36 -2.02
N ASP A 85 0.79 -12.49 -1.67
CA ASP A 85 1.43 -13.39 -2.62
C ASP A 85 0.95 -14.82 -2.41
N ILE A 86 0.44 -15.42 -3.48
CA ILE A 86 0.20 -16.87 -3.57
C ILE A 86 1.36 -17.40 -4.39
N PRO A 87 2.32 -18.12 -3.79
CA PRO A 87 3.43 -18.69 -4.55
C PRO A 87 2.91 -19.54 -5.71
N GLU A 88 3.69 -19.61 -6.80
CA GLU A 88 3.39 -20.43 -8.00
C GLU A 88 2.26 -19.93 -8.91
N THR A 89 1.53 -18.87 -8.55
CA THR A 89 0.65 -18.16 -9.50
C THR A 89 1.45 -17.20 -10.38
N ASP A 90 0.86 -16.73 -11.48
CA ASP A 90 1.46 -15.78 -12.44
C ASP A 90 1.28 -14.31 -12.04
N PHE A 91 0.70 -14.03 -10.87
CA PHE A 91 0.45 -12.68 -10.37
C PHE A 91 0.93 -12.49 -8.94
N ILE A 92 1.14 -11.23 -8.58
CA ILE A 92 1.35 -10.76 -7.20
C ILE A 92 0.35 -9.64 -6.92
N ASN A 93 -0.27 -9.63 -5.74
CA ASN A 93 -1.14 -8.51 -5.38
C ASN A 93 -0.34 -7.43 -4.65
N ILE A 94 -0.50 -6.20 -5.09
CA ILE A 94 0.07 -4.99 -4.52
C ILE A 94 -0.95 -4.36 -3.57
N MET A 95 -0.48 -3.82 -2.44
CA MET A 95 -1.31 -2.96 -1.60
C MET A 95 -1.51 -1.62 -2.29
N LEU A 96 -2.75 -1.24 -2.61
CA LEU A 96 -2.99 -0.01 -3.38
C LEU A 96 -2.53 1.25 -2.66
N GLY A 97 -2.54 1.23 -1.31
CA GLY A 97 -2.04 2.35 -0.51
C GLY A 97 -0.52 2.51 -0.50
N SER A 98 0.25 1.57 -1.06
CA SER A 98 1.70 1.71 -1.25
C SER A 98 2.09 2.21 -2.64
N LEU A 99 1.12 2.49 -3.51
CA LEU A 99 1.38 3.15 -4.79
C LEU A 99 1.73 4.62 -4.55
N ASP A 100 2.61 5.16 -5.38
CA ASP A 100 2.94 6.59 -5.37
C ASP A 100 1.70 7.45 -5.75
N ASN A 101 0.84 6.93 -6.63
CA ASN A 101 -0.45 7.53 -6.92
C ASN A 101 -1.59 6.52 -6.68
N PRO A 102 -2.11 6.41 -5.43
CA PRO A 102 -3.15 5.45 -5.11
C PRO A 102 -4.49 5.77 -5.80
N ASP A 103 -4.76 7.04 -6.14
CA ASP A 103 -6.01 7.45 -6.79
C ASP A 103 -6.10 6.98 -8.26
N ALA A 104 -4.95 6.70 -8.88
CA ALA A 104 -4.90 6.12 -10.23
C ALA A 104 -5.48 4.70 -10.33
N VAL A 105 -5.71 4.02 -9.20
CA VAL A 105 -6.21 2.64 -9.17
C VAL A 105 -7.43 2.53 -8.25
N ARG A 106 -8.58 2.92 -8.78
CA ARG A 106 -9.86 2.85 -8.06
C ARG A 106 -10.30 1.39 -7.84
N PRO A 107 -10.55 0.94 -6.59
CA PRO A 107 -11.19 -0.34 -6.32
C PRO A 107 -12.56 -0.48 -7.00
N VAL A 108 -12.81 -1.62 -7.64
CA VAL A 108 -14.07 -1.92 -8.35
C VAL A 108 -14.92 -2.97 -7.66
N MET A 109 -14.40 -3.62 -6.61
CA MET A 109 -15.08 -4.69 -5.88
C MET A 109 -14.78 -4.65 -4.37
N GLN A 110 -15.67 -5.23 -3.56
CA GLN A 110 -15.42 -5.52 -2.14
C GLN A 110 -15.68 -6.99 -1.86
N SER A 111 -14.76 -7.63 -1.13
CA SER A 111 -14.80 -9.06 -0.82
C SER A 111 -14.84 -9.29 0.70
N ASN A 112 -15.45 -10.41 1.12
CA ASN A 112 -15.59 -10.78 2.54
C ASN A 112 -16.34 -9.75 3.40
N THR A 113 -17.36 -9.09 2.83
CA THR A 113 -18.09 -7.97 3.43
C THR A 113 -18.82 -8.31 4.74
N GLY A 114 -19.04 -9.60 5.07
CA GLY A 114 -19.53 -10.02 6.39
C GLY A 114 -18.58 -9.71 7.56
N ARG A 115 -17.39 -9.16 7.29
CA ARG A 115 -16.44 -8.63 8.28
C ARG A 115 -16.17 -7.13 8.12
N LYS A 116 -16.85 -6.47 7.18
CA LYS A 116 -16.81 -5.01 7.00
C LYS A 116 -17.33 -4.34 8.26
N MET A 117 -16.73 -3.20 8.64
CA MET A 117 -17.21 -2.46 9.80
C MET A 117 -18.64 -1.96 9.55
N SER A 118 -19.54 -2.25 10.49
CA SER A 118 -20.97 -1.95 10.36
C SER A 118 -21.24 -0.45 10.19
N TRP A 119 -20.40 0.42 10.76
CA TRP A 119 -20.53 1.87 10.73
C TRP A 119 -19.97 2.56 9.48
N PHE A 120 -19.40 1.82 8.51
CA PHE A 120 -18.83 2.43 7.29
C PHE A 120 -19.80 3.28 6.48
N HIS A 121 -21.10 2.98 6.54
CA HIS A 121 -22.12 3.77 5.86
C HIS A 121 -22.25 5.19 6.44
N ALA A 122 -21.81 5.41 7.68
CA ALA A 122 -21.87 6.68 8.38
C ALA A 122 -20.64 7.57 8.17
N LEU A 123 -19.59 7.08 7.49
CA LEU A 123 -18.34 7.82 7.25
C LEU A 123 -18.56 9.25 6.70
N PRO A 124 -19.41 9.47 5.67
CA PRO A 124 -19.63 10.82 5.14
C PRO A 124 -20.31 11.78 6.11
N GLY A 125 -20.93 11.27 7.18
CA GLY A 125 -21.60 12.07 8.21
C GLY A 125 -20.74 12.31 9.45
N LEU A 126 -19.51 11.81 9.50
CA LEU A 126 -18.60 12.13 10.59
C LEU A 126 -18.19 13.60 10.52
N PRO A 127 -18.04 14.29 11.67
CA PRO A 127 -17.52 15.64 11.67
C PRO A 127 -16.10 15.65 11.10
N LEU A 128 -15.81 16.63 10.25
CA LEU A 128 -14.45 16.93 9.84
C LEU A 128 -13.80 17.78 10.93
N GLU A 129 -12.59 17.43 11.33
CA GLU A 129 -11.79 18.31 12.19
C GLU A 129 -11.54 19.62 11.42
N PRO A 130 -11.69 20.79 12.06
CA PRO A 130 -11.36 22.05 11.43
C PRO A 130 -9.86 22.10 11.11
N GLU A 131 -9.50 22.75 10.02
CA GLU A 131 -8.10 23.06 9.73
C GLU A 131 -7.54 23.91 10.88
N ALA A 132 -6.32 23.59 11.33
CA ALA A 132 -5.71 24.29 12.44
C ALA A 132 -5.51 25.78 12.09
N GLU A 133 -5.91 26.68 13.00
CA GLU A 133 -5.68 28.12 12.80
C GLU A 133 -4.18 28.48 12.81
N THR A 134 -3.36 27.65 13.45
CA THR A 134 -1.90 27.73 13.47
C THR A 134 -1.31 26.35 13.15
N PRO A 135 -0.57 26.18 12.04
CA PRO A 135 -0.10 24.87 11.58
C PRO A 135 1.21 24.42 12.23
N ASP A 136 1.60 24.96 13.40
CA ASP A 136 2.89 24.68 14.05
C ASP A 136 3.22 23.19 14.14
N ARG A 137 2.19 22.35 14.34
CA ARG A 137 2.35 20.89 14.38
C ARG A 137 2.55 20.30 12.99
N GLU A 138 1.73 20.66 12.00
CA GLU A 138 1.92 20.20 10.62
C GLU A 138 3.27 20.64 10.06
N ASP A 139 3.68 21.89 10.33
CA ASP A 139 4.96 22.46 9.94
C ASP A 139 6.12 21.71 10.59
N ALA A 140 6.02 21.39 11.88
CA ALA A 140 7.02 20.57 12.57
C ALA A 140 7.12 19.16 11.98
N ILE A 141 5.99 18.52 11.67
CA ILE A 141 5.95 17.20 11.01
C ILE A 141 6.59 17.28 9.63
N ALA A 142 6.26 18.30 8.84
CA ALA A 142 6.79 18.51 7.49
C ALA A 142 8.30 18.75 7.51
N ALA A 143 8.79 19.58 8.46
CA ALA A 143 10.20 19.90 8.60
C ALA A 143 11.08 18.69 8.96
N SER A 144 10.53 17.68 9.64
CA SER A 144 11.23 16.45 10.00
C SER A 144 10.63 15.19 9.35
N ASN A 145 9.98 15.34 8.19
CA ASN A 145 9.33 14.21 7.54
C ASN A 145 10.37 13.24 6.94
N HIS A 146 10.35 11.99 7.38
CA HIS A 146 11.23 10.92 6.88
C HIS A 146 10.52 9.98 5.90
N GLN A 147 9.29 10.30 5.49
CA GLN A 147 8.58 9.56 4.46
C GLN A 147 9.25 9.75 3.11
N HIS A 148 9.45 8.64 2.41
CA HIS A 148 9.89 8.60 1.02
C HIS A 148 8.86 9.32 0.13
N PRO A 149 9.29 10.20 -0.79
CA PRO A 149 8.36 10.90 -1.66
C PRO A 149 7.62 9.94 -2.60
N ASP A 150 6.42 10.33 -3.01
CA ASP A 150 5.56 9.57 -3.93
C ASP A 150 6.06 9.62 -5.39
N HIS A 151 7.31 9.24 -5.61
CA HIS A 151 7.94 8.97 -6.92
C HIS A 151 9.26 8.25 -6.72
N ASP A 152 9.74 7.54 -7.75
CA ASP A 152 11.04 6.88 -7.64
C ASP A 152 12.21 7.87 -7.55
N THR A 153 13.23 7.48 -6.80
CA THR A 153 14.42 8.31 -6.51
C THR A 153 15.67 7.55 -6.90
N LYS A 154 16.75 8.24 -7.28
CA LYS A 154 18.03 7.53 -7.54
C LYS A 154 18.75 7.15 -6.23
N SER A 155 18.66 8.02 -5.25
CA SER A 155 19.23 7.85 -3.91
C SER A 155 18.20 8.30 -2.89
N TRP A 156 18.13 7.60 -1.76
CA TRP A 156 17.30 7.98 -0.62
C TRP A 156 18.04 7.66 0.68
N PRO A 157 18.20 8.64 1.59
CA PRO A 157 18.81 8.37 2.88
C PRO A 157 17.84 7.50 3.69
N LEU A 158 18.14 6.20 3.75
CA LEU A 158 17.52 5.33 4.74
C LEU A 158 18.06 5.79 6.09
N GLY A 159 17.20 6.40 6.90
CA GLY A 159 17.59 7.10 8.12
C GLY A 159 18.70 6.37 8.85
N GLU A 160 19.84 7.04 9.04
CA GLU A 160 20.92 6.49 9.85
C GLU A 160 20.31 6.12 11.20
N THR A 161 20.31 4.84 11.53
CA THR A 161 20.03 4.39 12.89
C THR A 161 21.17 4.94 13.75
N SER A 162 20.97 6.12 14.31
CA SER A 162 21.76 6.63 15.43
C SER A 162 21.46 5.81 16.67
#